data_AF-A0A538RD20-F1
#
_entry.id   AF-A0A538RD20-F1
#
_cell.length_a   1.000
_cell.length_b   1.000
_cell.length_c   1.000
_cell.angle_alpha   90.00
_cell.angle_beta   90.00
_cell.angle_gamma   90.00
#
_symmetry.space_group_name_H-M   'P 1'
#
loop_
_entity.id
_entity.type
_entity.pdbx_description
1 polymer ?
#
loop_
_entity_poly.entity_id
_entity_poly.type
_entity_poly.pdbx_seq_one_letter_code
_entity_poly.pdbx_strand_id
1 'polypeptide(L)'
;MKNYILGAAVVALAAACGGGSKPTLIDAAVDALPSCNPIAQSGCKAGEKCTWLVDRDADPVTMTPAIGHAGCIAVDPAAVIDGGACMNAKAGVTGGADLCVAGDLCISSKCKPICDPQLVSGAAPGACTTNYACATYAGVFISGNTATAGVCEPTCDPLTQKLNAGTGSLEACGSPNATMPNATCVVGRGFQSFHCAPSGPGISPTIYSKTDRVAPLADSQGRFFGNGCAPGFIPLLPKDATPTGVMTILCTGLCAPVKTDMGTPTGNQGDPAALAKLTSEMAPAAGNAVCAPGKKGADRIEVTAPLGEDCRFMWWLLAGGNPTNAINSPFNDTLGFCFAYEKFLDVMIPGMTQALPEKSCAELPITAPMDDPYGAAKENGCYPLSQSRRAAGEPARRIVPKVRLPYGDEPLVRHIFD
;
A
#
# COMPACT_ATOMS: atom_id res chain seq x y z
N MET A 1 -27.05 43.38 -18.86
CA MET A 1 -27.45 43.49 -20.27
C MET A 1 -26.36 44.23 -21.04
N LYS A 2 -25.54 43.51 -21.79
CA LYS A 2 -24.69 44.06 -22.86
C LYS A 2 -24.26 42.91 -23.77
N ASN A 3 -24.68 43.00 -25.03
CA ASN A 3 -24.48 42.03 -26.11
C ASN A 3 -23.18 42.33 -26.87
N TYR A 4 -22.45 41.28 -27.27
CA TYR A 4 -21.52 41.24 -28.41
C TYR A 4 -21.49 39.77 -28.88
N ILE A 5 -22.20 39.36 -29.94
CA ILE A 5 -21.93 39.42 -31.40
C ILE A 5 -20.67 38.63 -31.85
N LEU A 6 -20.95 37.70 -32.77
CA LEU A 6 -20.11 36.78 -33.54
C LEU A 6 -18.82 37.37 -34.14
N GLY A 7 -17.83 36.49 -34.34
CA GLY A 7 -16.76 36.66 -35.32
C GLY A 7 -16.09 35.33 -35.67
N ALA A 8 -16.56 34.68 -36.74
CA ALA A 8 -15.91 33.53 -37.36
C ALA A 8 -14.69 34.00 -38.17
N ALA A 9 -13.54 33.34 -37.99
CA ALA A 9 -12.38 33.51 -38.86
C ALA A 9 -11.95 32.14 -39.39
N VAL A 10 -12.44 31.85 -40.60
CA VAL A 10 -11.92 30.82 -41.49
C VAL A 10 -10.67 31.41 -42.17
N VAL A 11 -9.51 30.82 -41.95
CA VAL A 11 -8.31 31.10 -42.74
C VAL A 11 -8.01 29.86 -43.56
N ALA A 12 -8.40 29.93 -44.83
CA ALA A 12 -7.95 29.03 -45.87
C ALA A 12 -6.57 29.49 -46.38
N LEU A 13 -5.55 28.65 -46.25
CA LEU A 13 -4.34 28.76 -47.07
C LEU A 13 -4.34 27.60 -48.08
N ALA A 14 -4.65 27.95 -49.32
CA ALA A 14 -4.35 27.13 -50.48
C ALA A 14 -2.98 27.55 -51.02
N ALA A 15 -2.00 26.64 -50.94
CA ALA A 15 -0.77 26.72 -51.72
C ALA A 15 -0.69 25.45 -52.57
N ALA A 16 -0.92 25.63 -53.87
CA ALA A 16 -0.72 24.62 -54.90
C ALA A 16 0.77 24.57 -55.29
N CYS A 17 1.38 23.40 -55.20
CA CYS A 17 2.52 23.01 -56.02
C CYS A 17 2.34 21.54 -56.38
N GLY A 18 2.13 21.27 -57.67
CA GLY A 18 1.98 19.93 -58.23
C GLY A 18 3.32 19.19 -58.32
N GLY A 19 3.21 17.86 -58.33
CA GLY A 19 4.31 16.94 -58.60
C GLY A 19 3.86 15.52 -58.36
N GLY A 20 3.60 14.79 -59.45
CA GLY A 20 2.92 13.50 -59.44
C GLY A 20 3.59 12.42 -58.60
N SER A 21 2.82 11.88 -57.67
CA SER A 21 2.84 10.50 -57.20
C SER A 21 1.45 10.24 -56.65
N LYS A 22 0.81 9.14 -57.06
CA LYS A 22 -0.45 8.72 -56.44
C LYS A 22 -0.21 8.73 -54.93
N PRO A 23 -1.06 9.35 -54.09
CA PRO A 23 -0.95 9.13 -52.67
C PRO A 23 -1.10 7.63 -52.47
N THR A 24 0.00 6.94 -52.17
CA THR A 24 -0.07 5.73 -51.39
C THR A 24 -0.75 6.20 -50.12
N LEU A 25 -2.04 5.91 -50.00
CA LEU A 25 -2.65 5.78 -48.70
C LEU A 25 -1.75 4.76 -48.00
N ILE A 26 -0.83 5.25 -47.17
CA ILE A 26 -0.36 4.48 -46.05
C ILE A 26 -1.62 4.38 -45.22
N ASP A 27 -2.43 3.35 -45.53
CA ASP A 27 -3.36 2.79 -44.60
C ASP A 27 -2.47 2.48 -43.40
N ALA A 28 -2.46 3.39 -42.42
CA ALA A 28 -1.77 3.17 -41.17
C ALA A 28 -2.34 1.84 -40.71
N ALA A 29 -1.50 0.80 -40.79
CA ALA A 29 -1.92 -0.57 -40.59
C ALA A 29 -2.82 -0.58 -39.36
N VAL A 30 -4.08 -1.00 -39.59
CA VAL A 30 -5.14 -1.25 -38.61
C VAL A 30 -4.68 -0.98 -37.19
N ASP A 31 -5.18 0.13 -36.63
CA ASP A 31 -5.05 0.51 -35.23
C ASP A 31 -4.81 -0.73 -34.36
N ALA A 32 -3.61 -0.77 -33.77
CA ALA A 32 -3.02 -1.87 -33.02
C ALA A 32 -4.03 -2.98 -32.67
N LEU A 33 -3.78 -4.20 -33.18
CA LEU A 33 -4.44 -5.44 -32.74
C LEU A 33 -4.92 -5.28 -31.29
N PRO A 34 -6.23 -5.49 -31.00
CA PRO A 34 -6.76 -5.19 -29.68
C PRO A 34 -5.89 -5.89 -28.66
N SER A 35 -5.20 -5.08 -27.84
CA SER A 35 -4.29 -5.56 -26.81
C SER A 35 -5.04 -6.59 -25.98
N CYS A 36 -4.44 -7.77 -25.77
CA CYS A 36 -5.11 -8.82 -25.04
C CYS A 36 -5.40 -8.34 -23.60
N ASN A 37 -6.54 -8.74 -23.05
CA ASN A 37 -6.94 -8.37 -21.70
C ASN A 37 -6.72 -9.58 -20.77
N PRO A 38 -5.74 -9.52 -19.84
CA PRO A 38 -5.41 -10.65 -18.97
C PRO A 38 -6.46 -10.89 -17.87
N ILE A 39 -7.30 -9.90 -17.54
CA ILE A 39 -8.38 -10.07 -16.56
C ILE A 39 -9.59 -10.73 -17.24
N ALA A 40 -9.97 -10.24 -18.43
CA ALA A 40 -11.11 -10.77 -19.17
C ALA A 40 -10.78 -12.02 -19.99
N GLN A 41 -9.50 -12.40 -20.09
CA GLN A 41 -8.98 -13.47 -20.96
C GLN A 41 -9.50 -13.34 -22.41
N SER A 42 -9.45 -12.13 -22.95
CA SER A 42 -9.95 -11.79 -24.29
C SER A 42 -8.86 -11.23 -25.20
N GLY A 43 -9.09 -11.28 -26.52
CA GLY A 43 -8.16 -10.72 -27.53
C GLY A 43 -7.15 -11.72 -28.09
N CYS A 44 -7.06 -12.91 -27.51
CA CYS A 44 -6.21 -14.01 -28.01
C CYS A 44 -7.01 -15.01 -28.87
N LYS A 45 -6.30 -15.81 -29.67
CA LYS A 45 -6.94 -16.84 -30.49
C LYS A 45 -7.41 -18.01 -29.62
N ALA A 46 -8.31 -18.84 -30.16
CA ALA A 46 -8.70 -20.07 -29.48
C ALA A 46 -7.45 -20.95 -29.23
N GLY A 47 -7.31 -21.45 -28.00
CA GLY A 47 -6.14 -22.21 -27.56
C GLY A 47 -4.97 -21.35 -27.04
N GLU A 48 -5.11 -20.02 -26.99
CA GLU A 48 -4.17 -19.11 -26.36
C GLU A 48 -4.76 -18.49 -25.07
N LYS A 49 -3.89 -18.12 -24.13
CA LYS A 49 -4.21 -17.28 -22.96
C LYS A 49 -3.58 -15.90 -23.11
N CYS A 50 -4.20 -14.90 -22.50
CA CYS A 50 -3.55 -13.60 -22.30
C CYS A 50 -2.87 -13.60 -20.93
N THR A 51 -1.55 -13.47 -20.88
CA THR A 51 -0.80 -13.43 -19.61
C THR A 51 0.28 -12.34 -19.65
N TRP A 52 1.02 -12.18 -18.56
CA TRP A 52 2.23 -11.39 -18.50
C TRP A 52 3.40 -12.15 -19.13
N LEU A 53 4.00 -11.57 -20.17
CA LEU A 53 5.20 -12.08 -20.82
C LEU A 53 6.40 -11.28 -20.32
N VAL A 54 7.38 -11.96 -19.73
CA VAL A 54 8.63 -11.36 -19.27
C VAL A 54 9.59 -11.19 -20.45
N ASP A 55 9.89 -9.94 -20.77
CA ASP A 55 10.85 -9.55 -21.80
C ASP A 55 12.28 -9.48 -21.24
N ARG A 56 12.39 -9.11 -19.96
CA ARG A 56 13.64 -9.00 -19.23
C ARG A 56 13.45 -9.43 -17.79
N ASP A 57 14.32 -10.32 -17.33
CA ASP A 57 14.34 -10.80 -15.96
C ASP A 57 14.61 -9.67 -14.95
N ALA A 58 14.16 -9.88 -13.72
CA ALA A 58 14.57 -9.04 -12.60
C ALA A 58 16.06 -9.27 -12.29
N ASP A 59 16.71 -8.24 -11.76
CA ASP A 59 18.09 -8.33 -11.26
C ASP A 59 18.09 -8.20 -9.73
N PRO A 60 18.36 -9.29 -9.00
CA PRO A 60 18.42 -9.29 -7.54
C PRO A 60 19.68 -8.61 -6.99
N VAL A 61 20.68 -8.28 -7.80
CA VAL A 61 21.87 -7.53 -7.37
C VAL A 61 21.62 -6.03 -7.44
N THR A 62 21.10 -5.56 -8.59
CA THR A 62 20.85 -4.13 -8.82
C THR A 62 19.46 -3.65 -8.37
N MET A 63 18.66 -4.56 -7.82
CA MET A 63 17.26 -4.31 -7.42
C MET A 63 16.37 -3.86 -8.59
N THR A 64 16.72 -4.20 -9.83
CA THR A 64 15.95 -3.82 -11.01
C THR A 64 14.75 -4.77 -11.19
N PRO A 65 13.51 -4.27 -11.35
CA PRO A 65 12.36 -5.13 -11.58
C PRO A 65 12.40 -5.77 -12.97
N ALA A 66 11.67 -6.89 -13.11
CA ALA A 66 11.40 -7.49 -14.41
C ALA A 66 10.63 -6.50 -15.30
N ILE A 67 10.85 -6.58 -16.60
CA ILE A 67 10.06 -5.86 -17.61
C ILE A 67 9.32 -6.89 -18.45
N GLY A 68 8.09 -6.57 -18.80
CA GLY A 68 7.26 -7.40 -19.64
C GLY A 68 6.11 -6.63 -20.24
N HIS A 69 5.19 -7.36 -20.85
CA HIS A 69 3.96 -6.85 -21.41
C HIS A 69 2.84 -7.91 -21.33
N ALA A 70 1.58 -7.47 -21.46
CA ALA A 70 0.48 -8.40 -21.65
C ALA A 70 0.50 -8.93 -23.10
N GLY A 71 0.48 -10.24 -23.26
CA GLY A 71 0.56 -10.89 -24.58
C GLY A 71 -0.16 -12.23 -24.63
N CYS A 72 -0.46 -12.66 -25.86
CA CYS A 72 -1.09 -13.94 -26.14
C CYS A 72 -0.04 -15.04 -26.28
N ILE A 73 -0.27 -16.17 -25.60
CA ILE A 73 0.55 -17.37 -25.75
C ILE A 73 -0.31 -18.62 -25.73
N ALA A 74 0.11 -19.67 -26.45
CA ALA A 74 -0.56 -20.95 -26.42
C ALA A 74 -0.68 -21.49 -24.99
N VAL A 75 -1.86 -22.01 -24.64
CA VAL A 75 -2.08 -22.66 -23.35
C VAL A 75 -1.36 -24.00 -23.35
N ASP A 76 -0.58 -24.26 -22.30
CA ASP A 76 0.04 -25.58 -22.10
C ASP A 76 -1.07 -26.63 -21.83
N PRO A 77 -1.11 -27.76 -22.55
CA PRO A 77 -2.04 -28.85 -22.25
C PRO A 77 -1.92 -29.38 -20.80
N ALA A 78 -0.77 -29.20 -20.17
CA ALA A 78 -0.46 -29.52 -18.78
C ALA A 78 -0.42 -28.27 -17.88
N ALA A 79 -1.18 -27.23 -18.22
CA ALA A 79 -1.23 -25.99 -17.45
C ALA A 79 -1.55 -26.25 -15.96
N VAL A 80 -0.83 -25.54 -15.10
CA VAL A 80 -0.96 -25.63 -13.65
C VAL A 80 -2.20 -24.86 -13.21
N ILE A 81 -3.10 -25.55 -12.50
CA ILE A 81 -4.34 -24.96 -11.97
C ILE A 81 -4.07 -23.98 -10.80
N ASP A 82 -5.07 -23.17 -10.46
CA ASP A 82 -5.05 -22.25 -9.32
C ASP A 82 -4.52 -22.91 -8.02
N GLY A 83 -3.62 -22.21 -7.35
CA GLY A 83 -2.94 -22.64 -6.13
C GLY A 83 -1.84 -23.68 -6.36
N GLY A 84 -1.72 -24.23 -7.57
CA GLY A 84 -0.69 -25.18 -7.95
C GLY A 84 0.71 -24.56 -7.97
N ALA A 85 1.73 -25.38 -7.70
CA ALA A 85 3.12 -24.95 -7.74
C ALA A 85 3.57 -24.67 -9.17
N CYS A 86 4.21 -23.53 -9.39
CA CYS A 86 4.67 -23.10 -10.70
C CYS A 86 6.06 -22.46 -10.62
N MET A 87 6.71 -22.33 -11.77
CA MET A 87 7.92 -21.52 -11.92
C MET A 87 7.53 -20.15 -12.46
N ASN A 88 8.17 -19.11 -11.91
CA ASN A 88 7.96 -17.76 -12.41
C ASN A 88 8.32 -17.69 -13.90
N ALA A 89 7.61 -16.81 -14.62
CA ALA A 89 7.95 -16.47 -15.98
C ALA A 89 9.39 -15.93 -16.07
N LYS A 90 10.13 -16.35 -17.10
CA LYS A 90 11.52 -15.95 -17.34
C LYS A 90 11.75 -15.57 -18.80
N ALA A 91 12.48 -14.49 -19.04
CA ALA A 91 12.82 -14.02 -20.37
C ALA A 91 13.46 -15.13 -21.21
N GLY A 92 12.94 -15.32 -22.43
CA GLY A 92 13.43 -16.32 -23.38
C GLY A 92 13.08 -17.78 -23.04
N VAL A 93 12.47 -18.07 -21.88
CA VAL A 93 11.97 -19.41 -21.53
C VAL A 93 10.46 -19.45 -21.77
N THR A 94 9.98 -20.43 -22.56
CA THR A 94 8.55 -20.56 -22.90
C THR A 94 7.95 -19.25 -23.43
N GLY A 95 8.72 -18.50 -24.24
CA GLY A 95 8.28 -17.20 -24.77
C GLY A 95 8.06 -16.12 -23.70
N GLY A 96 8.65 -16.26 -22.51
CA GLY A 96 8.48 -15.32 -21.41
C GLY A 96 7.23 -15.56 -20.56
N ALA A 97 6.47 -16.64 -20.78
CA ALA A 97 5.24 -16.90 -20.03
C ALA A 97 5.43 -17.88 -18.87
N ASP A 98 4.50 -17.81 -17.91
CA ASP A 98 4.28 -18.85 -16.90
C ASP A 98 3.46 -20.04 -17.46
N LEU A 99 3.45 -21.13 -16.69
CA LEU A 99 2.71 -22.37 -17.02
C LEU A 99 1.33 -22.47 -16.38
N CYS A 100 0.80 -21.40 -15.80
CA CYS A 100 -0.53 -21.41 -15.17
C CYS A 100 -1.65 -21.48 -16.20
N VAL A 101 -2.85 -21.89 -15.76
CA VAL A 101 -4.06 -21.86 -16.58
C VAL A 101 -4.40 -20.42 -17.02
N ALA A 102 -5.25 -20.30 -18.05
CA ALA A 102 -5.74 -19.00 -18.51
C ALA A 102 -6.48 -18.29 -17.35
N GLY A 103 -6.16 -17.01 -17.14
CA GLY A 103 -6.70 -16.22 -16.03
C GLY A 103 -5.78 -16.17 -14.82
N ASP A 104 -4.72 -16.98 -14.76
CA ASP A 104 -3.79 -17.04 -13.65
C ASP A 104 -2.39 -16.57 -14.05
N LEU A 105 -1.64 -16.09 -13.04
CA LEU A 105 -0.22 -15.74 -13.16
C LEU A 105 0.58 -16.46 -12.08
N CYS A 106 1.78 -16.94 -12.43
CA CYS A 106 2.70 -17.52 -11.46
C CYS A 106 3.39 -16.42 -10.64
N ILE A 107 3.02 -16.31 -9.36
CA ILE A 107 3.62 -15.38 -8.39
C ILE A 107 3.92 -16.15 -7.11
N SER A 108 5.13 -16.00 -6.61
CA SER A 108 5.66 -16.70 -5.43
C SER A 108 5.54 -18.21 -5.56
N SER A 109 5.88 -18.69 -6.76
CA SER A 109 5.83 -20.11 -7.12
C SER A 109 4.45 -20.75 -6.99
N LYS A 110 3.37 -19.94 -7.04
CA LYS A 110 1.99 -20.41 -7.07
C LYS A 110 1.20 -19.73 -8.19
N CYS A 111 0.36 -20.49 -8.87
CA CYS A 111 -0.63 -19.93 -9.79
C CYS A 111 -1.70 -19.21 -9.00
N LYS A 112 -1.98 -17.96 -9.37
CA LYS A 112 -2.96 -17.09 -8.68
C LYS A 112 -3.83 -16.38 -9.71
N PRO A 113 -5.14 -16.22 -9.46
CA PRO A 113 -6.03 -15.51 -10.36
C PRO A 113 -5.59 -14.07 -10.56
N ILE A 114 -5.56 -13.63 -11.82
CA ILE A 114 -5.33 -12.24 -12.22
C ILE A 114 -6.59 -11.43 -11.90
N CYS A 115 -6.41 -10.24 -11.36
CA CYS A 115 -7.50 -9.40 -10.89
C CYS A 115 -7.36 -7.93 -11.28
N ASP A 116 -8.47 -7.22 -11.23
CA ASP A 116 -8.52 -5.77 -11.36
C ASP A 116 -8.27 -5.12 -9.97
N PRO A 117 -7.22 -4.29 -9.82
CA PRO A 117 -6.94 -3.59 -8.56
C PRO A 117 -8.00 -2.56 -8.16
N GLN A 118 -8.96 -2.22 -9.02
CA GLN A 118 -10.07 -1.32 -8.71
C GLN A 118 -11.33 -2.05 -8.21
N LEU A 119 -11.49 -3.35 -8.48
CA LEU A 119 -12.72 -4.09 -8.17
C LEU A 119 -12.73 -4.72 -6.77
N VAL A 120 -13.67 -4.36 -5.91
CA VAL A 120 -13.77 -4.93 -4.56
C VAL A 120 -14.01 -6.44 -4.62
N SER A 121 -13.44 -7.19 -3.66
CA SER A 121 -13.61 -8.65 -3.56
C SER A 121 -15.09 -9.06 -3.67
N GLY A 122 -15.37 -10.04 -4.52
CA GLY A 122 -16.71 -10.57 -4.79
C GLY A 122 -17.67 -9.66 -5.57
N ALA A 123 -17.23 -8.48 -6.05
CA ALA A 123 -18.13 -7.50 -6.66
C ALA A 123 -18.48 -7.78 -8.14
N ALA A 124 -17.56 -8.38 -8.92
CA ALA A 124 -17.72 -8.57 -10.37
C ALA A 124 -16.70 -9.59 -10.93
N PRO A 125 -16.85 -10.06 -12.19
CA PRO A 125 -15.78 -10.77 -12.88
C PRO A 125 -14.47 -9.95 -12.88
N GLY A 126 -13.35 -10.61 -12.61
CA GLY A 126 -12.05 -9.95 -12.41
C GLY A 126 -11.80 -9.42 -11.00
N ALA A 127 -12.78 -9.49 -10.10
CA ALA A 127 -12.56 -9.30 -8.67
C ALA A 127 -12.04 -10.59 -8.02
N CYS A 128 -11.24 -10.45 -6.97
CA CYS A 128 -10.85 -11.58 -6.15
C CYS A 128 -12.03 -12.17 -5.38
N THR A 129 -11.98 -13.47 -5.08
CA THR A 129 -12.96 -14.14 -4.24
C THR A 129 -12.91 -13.62 -2.79
N THR A 130 -13.94 -13.92 -2.01
CA THR A 130 -13.99 -13.58 -0.58
C THR A 130 -12.73 -14.04 0.16
N ASN A 131 -12.23 -13.19 1.06
CA ASN A 131 -10.96 -13.36 1.80
C ASN A 131 -9.68 -13.25 0.96
N TYR A 132 -9.77 -12.78 -0.29
CA TYR A 132 -8.62 -12.41 -1.11
C TYR A 132 -8.71 -10.94 -1.52
N ALA A 133 -7.56 -10.29 -1.68
CA ALA A 133 -7.46 -8.94 -2.20
C ALA A 133 -6.52 -8.90 -3.40
N CYS A 134 -6.78 -7.96 -4.31
CA CYS A 134 -5.96 -7.81 -5.50
C CYS A 134 -4.65 -7.07 -5.15
N ALA A 135 -3.53 -7.77 -5.29
CA ALA A 135 -2.19 -7.27 -5.04
C ALA A 135 -1.49 -6.89 -6.34
N THR A 136 -0.91 -5.70 -6.40
CA THR A 136 -0.16 -5.21 -7.57
C THR A 136 1.34 -5.35 -7.35
N TYR A 137 2.07 -5.83 -8.35
CA TYR A 137 3.50 -6.08 -8.25
C TYR A 137 4.34 -5.14 -9.09
N ALA A 138 5.51 -4.76 -8.56
CA ALA A 138 6.47 -3.94 -9.28
C ALA A 138 6.94 -4.64 -10.55
N GLY A 139 6.80 -3.96 -11.68
CA GLY A 139 7.19 -4.49 -12.99
C GLY A 139 6.23 -5.53 -13.58
N VAL A 140 5.02 -5.68 -13.04
CA VAL A 140 4.01 -6.61 -13.55
C VAL A 140 2.72 -5.86 -13.83
N PHE A 141 2.18 -5.99 -15.06
CA PHE A 141 0.97 -5.29 -15.51
C PHE A 141 1.02 -3.76 -15.28
N ILE A 142 2.17 -3.13 -15.49
CA ILE A 142 2.31 -1.68 -15.37
C ILE A 142 2.22 -1.05 -16.75
N SER A 143 1.31 -0.11 -16.93
CA SER A 143 1.20 0.73 -18.11
C SER A 143 1.11 2.20 -17.70
N GLY A 144 1.99 3.05 -18.23
CA GLY A 144 2.00 4.48 -17.88
C GLY A 144 2.23 4.77 -16.39
N ASN A 145 2.97 3.91 -15.68
CA ASN A 145 3.17 3.91 -14.22
C ASN A 145 1.94 3.54 -13.37
N THR A 146 0.85 3.10 -13.99
CA THR A 146 -0.34 2.60 -13.28
C THR A 146 -0.42 1.09 -13.44
N ALA A 147 -0.70 0.39 -12.33
CA ALA A 147 -0.99 -1.04 -12.39
C ALA A 147 -2.37 -1.24 -13.05
N THR A 148 -2.41 -1.96 -14.17
CA THR A 148 -3.63 -2.29 -14.91
C THR A 148 -4.26 -3.61 -14.47
N ALA A 149 -3.49 -4.46 -13.81
CA ALA A 149 -3.93 -5.70 -13.19
C ALA A 149 -3.04 -6.08 -11.99
N GLY A 150 -3.50 -7.03 -11.19
CA GLY A 150 -2.77 -7.64 -10.08
C GLY A 150 -3.03 -9.14 -10.02
N VAL A 151 -2.69 -9.77 -8.89
CA VAL A 151 -3.12 -11.15 -8.59
C VAL A 151 -3.82 -11.24 -7.25
N CYS A 152 -4.69 -12.22 -7.09
CA CYS A 152 -5.42 -12.43 -5.85
C CYS A 152 -4.53 -13.05 -4.79
N GLU A 153 -4.25 -12.29 -3.74
CA GLU A 153 -3.54 -12.73 -2.56
C GLU A 153 -4.49 -12.95 -1.39
N PRO A 154 -4.25 -13.94 -0.53
CA PRO A 154 -5.10 -14.15 0.63
C PRO A 154 -4.97 -12.95 1.57
N THR A 155 -6.10 -12.49 2.08
CA THR A 155 -6.14 -11.42 3.07
C THR A 155 -5.65 -11.91 4.43
N CYS A 156 -5.18 -10.97 5.24
CA CYS A 156 -4.62 -11.25 6.55
C CYS A 156 -4.99 -10.17 7.57
N ASP A 157 -4.87 -10.52 8.84
CA ASP A 157 -4.96 -9.56 9.94
C ASP A 157 -3.57 -8.91 10.16
N PRO A 158 -3.46 -7.58 10.14
CA PRO A 158 -2.16 -6.90 10.17
C PRO A 158 -1.47 -6.91 11.54
N LEU A 159 -2.17 -7.18 12.65
CA LEU A 159 -1.55 -7.26 13.98
C LEU A 159 -1.03 -8.67 14.24
N THR A 160 -1.88 -9.66 14.03
CA THR A 160 -1.60 -11.08 14.29
C THR A 160 -0.85 -11.76 13.14
N GLN A 161 -0.90 -11.19 11.93
CA GLN A 161 -0.37 -11.79 10.69
C GLN A 161 -1.06 -13.11 10.31
N LYS A 162 -2.27 -13.36 10.81
CA LYS A 162 -3.06 -14.55 10.49
C LYS A 162 -3.73 -14.42 9.13
N LEU A 163 -3.81 -15.52 8.40
CA LEU A 163 -4.65 -15.61 7.19
C LEU A 163 -6.14 -15.57 7.55
N ASN A 164 -6.90 -14.83 6.74
CA ASN A 164 -8.37 -14.83 6.78
C ASN A 164 -8.97 -15.91 5.87
N ALA A 165 -8.18 -16.48 4.96
CA ALA A 165 -8.58 -17.54 4.03
C ALA A 165 -8.06 -18.91 4.47
N GLY A 166 -8.83 -19.98 4.20
CA GLY A 166 -8.46 -21.37 4.47
C GLY A 166 -9.07 -21.96 5.77
N THR A 167 -8.96 -23.28 5.95
CA THR A 167 -9.55 -24.02 7.08
C THR A 167 -8.68 -24.06 8.35
N GLY A 168 -7.65 -23.23 8.42
CA GLY A 168 -6.88 -22.96 9.62
C GLY A 168 -6.30 -21.58 9.47
N SER A 169 -6.56 -20.68 10.43
CA SER A 169 -5.91 -19.37 10.48
C SER A 169 -4.42 -19.58 10.71
N LEU A 170 -3.69 -19.84 9.63
CA LEU A 170 -2.25 -20.06 9.68
C LEU A 170 -1.60 -18.73 10.03
N GLU A 171 -0.74 -18.76 11.05
CA GLU A 171 0.07 -17.62 11.45
C GLU A 171 1.00 -17.21 10.31
N ALA A 172 1.48 -15.96 10.34
CA ALA A 172 2.57 -15.53 9.48
C ALA A 172 2.29 -15.69 7.97
N CYS A 173 1.07 -15.32 7.56
CA CYS A 173 0.66 -15.40 6.16
C CYS A 173 0.77 -16.80 5.54
N GLY A 174 0.62 -17.86 6.34
CA GLY A 174 0.71 -19.24 5.87
C GLY A 174 2.14 -19.74 5.67
N SER A 175 3.14 -19.03 6.17
CA SER A 175 4.53 -19.48 6.11
C SER A 175 4.73 -20.78 6.92
N PRO A 176 5.51 -21.75 6.41
CA PRO A 176 5.95 -22.92 7.18
C PRO A 176 6.81 -22.55 8.39
N ASN A 177 7.55 -21.43 8.31
CA ASN A 177 8.31 -20.88 9.43
C ASN A 177 7.62 -19.62 9.94
N ALA A 178 7.01 -19.73 11.12
CA ALA A 178 6.22 -18.63 11.68
C ALA A 178 7.09 -17.50 12.24
N THR A 179 8.33 -17.73 12.70
CA THR A 179 9.21 -16.65 13.17
C THR A 179 9.90 -15.92 12.03
N MET A 180 10.06 -16.58 10.87
CA MET A 180 10.65 -15.97 9.69
C MET A 180 9.73 -16.22 8.49
N PRO A 181 8.58 -15.52 8.42
CA PRO A 181 7.63 -15.74 7.37
C PRO A 181 8.10 -15.29 6.00
N ASN A 182 8.02 -16.18 5.02
CA ASN A 182 8.29 -15.87 3.61
C ASN A 182 7.28 -14.91 2.97
N ALA A 183 6.28 -14.45 3.72
CA ALA A 183 5.29 -13.48 3.32
C ALA A 183 4.92 -12.54 4.49
N THR A 184 4.64 -11.28 4.20
CA THR A 184 4.23 -10.28 5.18
C THR A 184 2.81 -9.81 4.89
N CYS A 185 2.06 -9.48 5.95
CA CYS A 185 0.75 -8.86 5.79
C CYS A 185 0.92 -7.38 5.48
N VAL A 186 0.65 -6.98 4.24
CA VAL A 186 0.88 -5.62 3.75
C VAL A 186 -0.41 -4.91 3.39
N VAL A 187 -0.35 -3.59 3.36
CA VAL A 187 -1.47 -2.72 3.01
C VAL A 187 -1.82 -2.92 1.53
N GLY A 188 -3.11 -3.03 1.22
CA GLY A 188 -3.65 -2.93 -0.14
C GLY A 188 -4.74 -1.86 -0.23
N ARG A 189 -4.89 -1.24 -1.40
CA ARG A 189 -6.01 -0.33 -1.72
C ARG A 189 -6.23 0.80 -0.73
N GLY A 190 -5.17 1.53 -0.40
CA GLY A 190 -5.25 2.65 0.54
C GLY A 190 -5.88 2.27 1.88
N PHE A 191 -5.48 1.12 2.44
CA PHE A 191 -5.99 0.57 3.70
C PHE A 191 -7.45 0.09 3.67
N GLN A 192 -7.96 -0.32 2.51
CA GLN A 192 -9.23 -1.05 2.45
C GLN A 192 -9.05 -2.55 2.71
N SER A 193 -7.83 -3.05 2.58
CA SER A 193 -7.49 -4.45 2.82
C SER A 193 -6.05 -4.60 3.28
N PHE A 194 -5.76 -5.75 3.88
CA PHE A 194 -4.40 -6.25 4.02
C PHE A 194 -4.32 -7.63 3.40
N HIS A 195 -3.21 -7.91 2.72
CA HIS A 195 -2.98 -9.18 2.04
C HIS A 195 -1.56 -9.66 2.23
N CYS A 196 -1.38 -10.96 2.05
CA CYS A 196 -0.07 -11.57 2.16
C CYS A 196 0.72 -11.32 0.89
N ALA A 197 1.80 -10.56 1.02
CA ALA A 197 2.75 -10.36 -0.04
C ALA A 197 4.00 -11.20 0.22
N PRO A 198 4.56 -11.87 -0.79
CA PRO A 198 5.82 -12.58 -0.64
C PRO A 198 6.94 -11.59 -0.27
N SER A 199 7.82 -11.99 0.64
CA SER A 199 9.01 -11.21 0.99
C SER A 199 10.23 -11.53 0.10
N GLY A 200 10.08 -12.45 -0.87
CA GLY A 200 11.17 -12.91 -1.74
C GLY A 200 12.17 -13.86 -1.04
N PRO A 201 12.71 -14.86 -1.74
CA PRO A 201 13.85 -15.62 -1.22
C PRO A 201 15.09 -14.69 -1.17
N GLY A 202 15.92 -14.82 -0.13
CA GLY A 202 17.13 -14.00 0.02
C GLY A 202 16.97 -12.64 0.70
N ILE A 203 15.76 -12.06 0.77
CA ILE A 203 15.52 -10.84 1.60
C ILE A 203 15.33 -11.19 3.09
N SER A 204 15.12 -12.47 3.39
CA SER A 204 14.60 -12.96 4.66
C SER A 204 15.33 -12.40 5.90
N PRO A 205 16.67 -12.38 6.05
CA PRO A 205 17.26 -11.79 7.26
C PRO A 205 17.09 -10.25 7.33
N THR A 206 17.14 -9.57 6.18
CA THR A 206 17.19 -8.11 6.12
C THR A 206 15.84 -7.48 6.40
N ILE A 207 14.74 -8.08 5.96
CA ILE A 207 13.40 -7.52 6.20
C ILE A 207 13.02 -7.57 7.68
N TYR A 208 13.43 -8.59 8.44
CA TYR A 208 13.08 -8.71 9.86
C TYR A 208 13.78 -7.69 10.76
N SER A 209 14.87 -7.07 10.29
CA SER A 209 15.49 -5.94 10.97
C SER A 209 14.90 -4.58 10.56
N LYS A 210 13.94 -4.55 9.62
CA LYS A 210 13.21 -3.33 9.22
C LYS A 210 12.02 -3.06 10.15
N THR A 211 12.31 -2.93 11.45
CA THR A 211 11.35 -2.60 12.51
C THR A 211 11.14 -1.08 12.62
N ASP A 212 10.51 -0.62 13.70
CA ASP A 212 10.17 0.81 13.88
C ASP A 212 11.38 1.74 13.68
N ARG A 213 11.15 2.86 12.99
CA ARG A 213 12.13 3.90 12.62
C ARG A 213 13.31 3.45 11.77
N VAL A 214 13.28 2.22 11.24
CA VAL A 214 14.26 1.76 10.25
C VAL A 214 13.75 2.09 8.84
N ALA A 215 14.63 2.56 7.96
CA ALA A 215 14.29 2.78 6.55
C ALA A 215 13.85 1.45 5.89
N PRO A 216 12.69 1.42 5.18
CA PRO A 216 12.22 0.23 4.52
C PRO A 216 13.18 -0.21 3.41
N LEU A 217 12.98 -1.42 2.90
CA LEU A 217 13.59 -1.82 1.64
C LEU A 217 13.06 -0.95 0.50
N ALA A 218 13.96 -0.57 -0.40
CA ALA A 218 13.69 0.25 -1.56
C ALA A 218 14.44 -0.27 -2.79
N ASP A 219 13.99 0.12 -3.97
CA ASP A 219 14.71 -0.11 -5.23
C ASP A 219 15.93 0.81 -5.37
N SER A 220 16.69 0.63 -6.45
CA SER A 220 17.86 1.46 -6.77
C SER A 220 17.54 2.94 -7.03
N GLN A 221 16.26 3.29 -7.19
CA GLN A 221 15.77 4.67 -7.33
C GLN A 221 15.25 5.23 -6.00
N GLY A 222 15.34 4.47 -4.90
CA GLY A 222 14.85 4.87 -3.58
C GLY A 222 13.33 4.73 -3.41
N ARG A 223 12.64 4.05 -4.34
CA ARG A 223 11.21 3.75 -4.20
C ARG A 223 11.06 2.57 -3.25
N PHE A 224 10.45 2.82 -2.11
CA PHE A 224 10.20 1.81 -1.09
C PHE A 224 9.15 0.80 -1.56
N PHE A 225 9.24 -0.43 -1.04
CA PHE A 225 8.26 -1.47 -1.31
C PHE A 225 7.18 -1.50 -0.23
N GLY A 226 5.94 -1.84 -0.59
CA GLY A 226 4.85 -2.03 0.39
C GLY A 226 5.15 -3.14 1.42
N ASN A 227 5.88 -4.17 0.98
CA ASN A 227 6.47 -5.24 1.80
C ASN A 227 7.90 -4.91 2.26
N GLY A 228 8.30 -3.64 2.31
CA GLY A 228 9.66 -3.23 2.66
C GLY A 228 9.98 -3.21 4.16
N CYS A 229 8.97 -3.43 5.01
CA CYS A 229 9.09 -3.44 6.47
C CYS A 229 8.83 -4.84 7.04
N ALA A 230 9.29 -5.06 8.26
CA ALA A 230 9.08 -6.32 8.95
C ALA A 230 7.58 -6.59 9.24
N PRO A 231 7.16 -7.85 9.46
CA PRO A 231 5.79 -8.19 9.84
C PRO A 231 5.19 -7.31 10.96
N GLY A 232 4.04 -6.70 10.66
CA GLY A 232 3.33 -5.78 11.57
C GLY A 232 3.96 -4.39 11.68
N PHE A 233 4.78 -4.00 10.71
CA PHE A 233 5.26 -2.64 10.47
C PHE A 233 4.91 -2.23 9.04
N ILE A 234 4.67 -0.94 8.82
CA ILE A 234 4.35 -0.39 7.49
C ILE A 234 5.23 0.82 7.16
N PRO A 235 5.54 1.06 5.88
CA PRO A 235 6.26 2.28 5.49
C PRO A 235 5.32 3.49 5.58
N LEU A 236 5.70 4.47 6.38
CA LEU A 236 5.05 5.79 6.48
C LEU A 236 6.06 6.89 6.14
N LEU A 237 5.61 8.04 5.62
CA LEU A 237 6.45 9.23 5.43
C LEU A 237 6.37 10.14 6.67
N PRO A 238 7.26 10.00 7.67
CA PRO A 238 7.46 11.06 8.64
C PRO A 238 8.08 12.30 8.01
N LYS A 239 7.67 13.46 8.53
CA LYS A 239 8.37 14.72 8.28
C LYS A 239 9.46 14.83 9.33
N ASP A 240 10.72 14.60 8.95
CA ASP A 240 11.81 14.71 9.91
C ASP A 240 11.83 16.10 10.57
N ALA A 241 12.06 16.09 11.89
CA ALA A 241 12.15 17.28 12.72
C ALA A 241 13.42 18.09 12.49
N THR A 242 14.31 17.59 11.62
CA THR A 242 15.51 18.30 11.24
C THR A 242 15.18 19.60 10.50
N PRO A 243 15.99 20.67 10.67
CA PRO A 243 15.76 21.98 10.04
C PRO A 243 15.66 21.94 8.51
N THR A 244 16.12 20.85 7.89
CA THR A 244 16.10 20.64 6.45
C THR A 244 14.70 20.28 5.92
N GLY A 245 13.78 19.81 6.78
CA GLY A 245 12.41 19.48 6.41
C GLY A 245 12.28 18.36 5.37
N VAL A 246 13.29 17.50 5.26
CA VAL A 246 13.29 16.39 4.30
C VAL A 246 12.31 15.32 4.78
N MET A 247 11.39 14.92 3.91
CA MET A 247 10.51 13.78 4.16
C MET A 247 11.34 12.49 4.02
N THR A 248 11.39 11.68 5.06
CA THR A 248 11.99 10.34 5.02
C THR A 248 10.88 9.32 5.10
N ILE A 249 11.13 8.09 4.64
CA ILE A 249 10.18 6.98 4.81
C ILE A 249 10.76 6.04 5.83
N LEU A 250 10.01 5.79 6.89
CA LEU A 250 10.42 4.90 7.97
C LEU A 250 9.35 3.83 8.17
N CYS A 251 9.80 2.63 8.52
CA CYS A 251 8.91 1.60 9.03
C CYS A 251 8.31 2.08 10.34
N THR A 252 6.99 1.93 10.47
CA THR A 252 6.23 2.30 11.65
C THR A 252 5.42 1.11 12.14
N GLY A 253 5.49 0.80 13.43
CA GLY A 253 4.77 -0.32 14.02
C GLY A 253 3.26 -0.12 14.00
N LEU A 254 2.55 -1.21 13.72
CA LEU A 254 1.10 -1.27 13.88
C LEU A 254 0.75 -1.71 15.30
N CYS A 255 -0.31 -1.11 15.84
CA CYS A 255 -0.74 -1.32 17.22
C CYS A 255 -2.28 -1.37 17.30
N ALA A 256 -2.81 -1.82 18.43
CA ALA A 256 -4.24 -1.80 18.71
C ALA A 256 -4.59 -0.54 19.53
N PRO A 257 -5.19 0.49 18.95
CA PRO A 257 -5.42 1.75 19.65
C PRO A 257 -6.59 1.63 20.62
N VAL A 258 -6.50 2.37 21.73
CA VAL A 258 -7.63 2.59 22.65
C VAL A 258 -7.90 4.08 22.78
N LYS A 259 -9.15 4.42 23.07
CA LYS A 259 -9.52 5.80 23.36
C LYS A 259 -8.65 6.34 24.51
N THR A 260 -7.99 7.46 24.27
CA THR A 260 -7.08 8.11 25.23
C THR A 260 -7.28 9.63 25.22
N ASP A 261 -7.26 10.25 26.39
CA ASP A 261 -7.26 11.70 26.62
C ASP A 261 -6.68 12.02 28.01
N MET A 262 -6.60 13.30 28.38
CA MET A 262 -6.18 13.73 29.72
C MET A 262 -6.99 13.13 30.88
N GLY A 263 -8.26 12.80 30.67
CA GLY A 263 -9.13 12.17 31.65
C GLY A 263 -8.94 10.65 31.75
N THR A 264 -8.48 10.02 30.66
CA THR A 264 -8.13 8.60 30.59
C THR A 264 -6.74 8.42 29.95
N PRO A 265 -5.65 8.81 30.65
CA PRO A 265 -4.31 8.84 30.06
C PRO A 265 -3.69 7.44 29.92
N THR A 266 -4.21 6.46 30.68
CA THR A 266 -3.78 5.07 30.62
C THR A 266 -4.29 4.42 29.35
N GLY A 267 -3.40 4.01 28.45
CA GLY A 267 -3.75 3.39 27.16
C GLY A 267 -3.20 4.12 25.95
N ASN A 268 -2.50 5.24 26.15
CA ASN A 268 -1.86 5.98 25.06
C ASN A 268 -0.96 5.09 24.20
N GLN A 269 -0.32 4.07 24.76
CA GLN A 269 0.51 3.11 24.02
C GLN A 269 -0.26 2.01 23.27
N GLY A 270 -1.58 1.89 23.44
CA GLY A 270 -2.41 0.85 22.84
C GLY A 270 -3.02 -0.14 23.84
N ASP A 271 -3.79 -1.10 23.34
CA ASP A 271 -4.48 -2.14 24.09
C ASP A 271 -3.50 -3.29 24.44
N PRO A 272 -3.13 -3.46 25.72
CA PRO A 272 -2.26 -4.56 26.13
C PRO A 272 -2.95 -5.93 26.06
N ALA A 273 -4.29 -6.00 25.96
CA ALA A 273 -5.01 -7.27 25.82
C ALA A 273 -5.08 -7.74 24.36
N ALA A 274 -4.91 -6.84 23.40
CA ALA A 274 -4.93 -7.19 21.99
C ALA A 274 -3.74 -8.06 21.61
N LEU A 275 -4.01 -9.06 20.76
CA LEU A 275 -2.99 -9.96 20.23
C LEU A 275 -2.27 -9.29 19.07
N ALA A 276 -0.94 -9.27 19.14
CA ALA A 276 -0.13 -8.98 17.97
C ALA A 276 1.09 -9.88 17.94
N LYS A 277 1.63 -10.04 16.73
CA LYS A 277 2.80 -10.85 16.48
C LYS A 277 4.04 -9.98 16.36
N LEU A 278 5.09 -10.34 17.08
CA LEU A 278 6.44 -9.81 16.86
C LEU A 278 7.18 -10.68 15.85
N THR A 279 8.19 -10.10 15.20
CA THR A 279 9.03 -10.78 14.22
C THR A 279 9.82 -11.93 14.83
N SER A 280 10.15 -11.85 16.12
CA SER A 280 10.89 -12.88 16.84
C SER A 280 10.00 -14.02 17.37
N GLU A 281 8.68 -13.89 17.29
CA GLU A 281 7.73 -14.80 17.95
C GLU A 281 6.99 -15.69 16.94
N MET A 282 6.67 -16.92 17.34
CA MET A 282 5.94 -17.86 16.49
C MET A 282 4.47 -17.51 16.36
N ALA A 283 3.85 -17.05 17.46
CA ALA A 283 2.43 -16.80 17.56
C ALA A 283 2.16 -15.39 18.11
N PRO A 284 0.98 -14.81 17.83
CA PRO A 284 0.54 -13.57 18.45
C PRO A 284 0.41 -13.73 19.97
N ALA A 285 0.78 -12.69 20.71
CA ALA A 285 0.62 -12.64 22.15
C ALA A 285 0.03 -11.30 22.61
N ALA A 286 -0.63 -11.32 23.76
CA ALA A 286 -1.08 -10.10 24.43
C ALA A 286 0.14 -9.27 24.87
N GLY A 287 -0.02 -7.95 24.89
CA GLY A 287 1.04 -6.99 25.23
C GLY A 287 2.02 -6.70 24.09
N ASN A 288 1.83 -7.31 22.91
CA ASN A 288 2.62 -7.01 21.72
C ASN A 288 2.00 -5.94 20.82
N ALA A 289 0.71 -5.65 20.98
CA ALA A 289 -0.02 -4.69 20.15
C ALA A 289 0.16 -3.24 20.62
N VAL A 290 1.31 -2.92 21.24
CA VAL A 290 1.57 -1.64 21.92
C VAL A 290 2.85 -0.97 21.42
N CYS A 291 2.86 0.36 21.51
CA CYS A 291 3.97 1.22 21.13
C CYS A 291 4.97 1.36 22.27
N ALA A 292 5.80 0.33 22.41
CA ALA A 292 6.86 0.26 23.40
C ALA A 292 8.17 -0.28 22.77
N PRO A 293 9.34 0.10 23.31
CA PRO A 293 10.63 -0.48 22.94
C PRO A 293 10.63 -2.01 22.99
N GLY A 294 11.30 -2.65 22.02
CA GLY A 294 11.29 -4.10 21.86
C GLY A 294 9.94 -4.74 21.49
N LYS A 295 8.88 -3.93 21.27
CA LYS A 295 7.57 -4.36 20.77
C LYS A 295 7.35 -3.79 19.36
N LYS A 296 6.37 -2.90 19.20
CA LYS A 296 6.06 -2.22 17.94
C LYS A 296 6.58 -0.79 17.88
N GLY A 297 7.01 -0.25 19.02
CA GLY A 297 7.56 1.09 19.08
C GLY A 297 9.08 1.13 18.94
N ALA A 298 9.60 2.32 18.67
CA ALA A 298 11.02 2.60 18.58
C ALA A 298 11.75 2.27 19.88
N ASP A 299 13.01 1.83 19.77
CA ASP A 299 13.87 1.72 20.93
C ASP A 299 14.16 3.12 21.50
N ARG A 300 14.16 3.21 22.84
CA ARG A 300 14.25 4.46 23.61
C ARG A 300 15.51 5.28 23.33
N ILE A 301 16.50 4.71 22.64
CA ILE A 301 17.75 5.38 22.24
C ILE A 301 17.49 6.38 21.09
N GLU A 302 16.51 6.11 20.23
CA GLU A 302 16.18 6.99 19.11
C GLU A 302 15.10 8.02 19.44
N VAL A 303 14.30 7.74 20.48
CA VAL A 303 13.29 8.67 21.01
C VAL A 303 13.86 9.42 22.20
N THR A 304 14.38 10.61 21.95
CA THR A 304 14.89 11.51 22.99
C THR A 304 13.78 12.10 23.87
N ALA A 305 12.52 12.05 23.41
CA ALA A 305 11.38 12.58 24.11
C ALA A 305 11.02 11.71 25.33
N PRO A 306 10.86 12.31 26.53
CA PRO A 306 10.44 11.59 27.73
C PRO A 306 9.02 10.98 27.61
N LEU A 307 8.24 11.38 26.60
CA LEU A 307 6.84 11.04 26.40
C LEU A 307 6.61 9.73 25.63
N GLY A 308 7.63 9.14 25.01
CA GLY A 308 7.50 7.90 24.24
C GLY A 308 6.67 8.05 22.96
N GLU A 309 5.96 6.99 22.58
CA GLU A 309 5.07 6.95 21.40
C GLU A 309 3.64 6.62 21.83
N ASP A 310 2.64 7.10 21.08
CA ASP A 310 1.26 6.61 21.24
C ASP A 310 0.85 5.71 20.09
N CYS A 311 -0.09 4.83 20.40
CA CYS A 311 -0.89 4.13 19.41
C CYS A 311 -2.08 5.01 18.98
N ARG A 312 -1.96 5.70 17.85
CA ARG A 312 -3.03 6.52 17.28
C ARG A 312 -3.85 5.75 16.26
N PHE A 313 -5.17 5.99 16.25
CA PHE A 313 -6.10 5.39 15.29
C PHE A 313 -5.74 5.80 13.85
N MET A 314 -5.73 4.81 12.96
CA MET A 314 -5.26 4.95 11.58
C MET A 314 -6.04 5.96 10.75
N TRP A 315 -7.33 6.18 11.06
CA TRP A 315 -8.14 7.17 10.35
C TRP A 315 -7.48 8.55 10.36
N TRP A 316 -6.71 8.90 11.39
CA TRP A 316 -6.08 10.21 11.48
C TRP A 316 -5.11 10.48 10.34
N LEU A 317 -4.34 9.46 9.94
CA LEU A 317 -3.47 9.54 8.76
C LEU A 317 -4.29 9.58 7.47
N LEU A 318 -5.27 8.68 7.34
CA LEU A 318 -6.11 8.56 6.14
C LEU A 318 -6.91 9.83 5.87
N ALA A 319 -7.26 10.55 6.92
CA ALA A 319 -8.06 11.76 6.85
C ALA A 319 -7.22 13.04 6.74
N GLY A 320 -5.89 12.91 6.77
CA GLY A 320 -4.98 14.05 6.85
C GLY A 320 -5.32 14.96 8.03
N GLY A 321 -5.53 14.35 9.21
CA GLY A 321 -5.89 15.00 10.49
C GLY A 321 -7.31 15.55 10.56
N ASN A 322 -8.05 15.58 9.45
CA ASN A 322 -9.43 16.01 9.46
C ASN A 322 -10.37 14.80 9.40
N PRO A 323 -11.03 14.38 10.50
CA PRO A 323 -11.87 13.19 10.51
C PRO A 323 -12.99 13.20 9.46
N THR A 324 -13.45 14.36 8.97
CA THR A 324 -14.46 14.44 7.90
C THR A 324 -13.96 13.93 6.55
N ASN A 325 -12.64 13.90 6.35
CA ASN A 325 -11.99 13.42 5.13
C ASN A 325 -11.58 11.94 5.23
N ALA A 326 -11.91 11.27 6.35
CA ALA A 326 -11.51 9.89 6.56
C ALA A 326 -12.13 8.99 5.47
N ILE A 327 -11.25 8.34 4.72
CA ILE A 327 -11.61 7.31 3.76
C ILE A 327 -12.32 6.19 4.52
N ASN A 328 -13.36 5.61 3.92
CA ASN A 328 -14.03 4.45 4.50
C ASN A 328 -13.06 3.26 4.48
N SER A 329 -12.54 2.91 5.66
CA SER A 329 -11.69 1.74 5.89
C SER A 329 -12.29 0.94 7.05
N PRO A 330 -12.34 -0.40 6.96
CA PRO A 330 -12.80 -1.25 8.07
C PRO A 330 -11.86 -1.18 9.29
N PHE A 331 -10.68 -0.58 9.12
CA PHE A 331 -9.64 -0.51 10.15
C PHE A 331 -9.61 0.84 10.88
N ASN A 332 -10.46 1.80 10.51
CA ASN A 332 -10.48 3.14 11.10
C ASN A 332 -10.60 3.11 12.64
N ASP A 333 -11.34 2.14 13.19
CA ASP A 333 -11.66 2.06 14.61
C ASP A 333 -10.93 0.92 15.34
N THR A 334 -10.07 0.17 14.65
CA THR A 334 -9.47 -1.07 15.19
C THR A 334 -7.97 -1.16 14.99
N LEU A 335 -7.40 -0.41 14.06
CA LEU A 335 -5.97 -0.40 13.78
C LEU A 335 -5.37 0.98 14.03
N GLY A 336 -4.16 0.98 14.56
CA GLY A 336 -3.38 2.18 14.80
C GLY A 336 -1.93 2.01 14.40
N PHE A 337 -1.18 3.08 14.58
CA PHE A 337 0.25 3.14 14.30
C PHE A 337 0.99 3.79 15.48
N CYS A 338 2.24 3.39 15.67
CA CYS A 338 3.12 3.95 16.68
C CYS A 338 3.65 5.32 16.26
N PHE A 339 3.15 6.35 16.91
CA PHE A 339 3.38 7.74 16.56
C PHE A 339 4.40 8.38 17.53
N ALA A 340 5.59 8.69 17.00
CA ALA A 340 6.64 9.41 17.73
C ALA A 340 6.53 10.92 17.54
N TYR A 341 5.98 11.62 18.53
CA TYR A 341 5.76 13.07 18.57
C TYR A 341 6.91 13.92 18.06
N GLU A 342 8.11 13.60 18.49
CA GLU A 342 9.33 14.34 18.16
C GLU A 342 9.72 14.25 16.68
N LYS A 343 9.20 13.26 15.93
CA LYS A 343 9.42 13.11 14.48
C LYS A 343 8.29 13.67 13.65
N PHE A 344 7.29 14.30 14.27
CA PHE A 344 6.15 14.87 13.58
C PHE A 344 5.97 16.32 14.04
N LEU A 345 6.78 17.21 13.47
CA LEU A 345 6.65 18.66 13.70
C LEU A 345 5.59 19.25 12.76
N ASP A 346 4.34 19.33 13.22
CA ASP A 346 3.25 19.85 12.41
C ASP A 346 2.53 21.07 12.96
N VAL A 347 2.68 21.35 14.25
CA VAL A 347 1.93 22.43 14.88
C VAL A 347 2.63 23.76 14.61
N MET A 348 2.11 24.50 13.63
CA MET A 348 2.49 25.90 13.37
C MET A 348 1.67 26.81 14.29
N ILE A 349 2.28 27.27 15.37
CA ILE A 349 1.64 28.27 16.26
C ILE A 349 1.79 29.66 15.63
N PRO A 350 0.70 30.44 15.51
CA PRO A 350 0.79 31.82 15.04
C PRO A 350 1.82 32.63 15.84
N GLY A 351 2.77 33.25 15.14
CA GLY A 351 3.85 34.03 15.77
C GLY A 351 5.10 33.23 16.13
N MET A 352 5.12 31.92 15.93
CA MET A 352 6.34 31.12 16.08
C MET A 352 6.94 30.73 14.74
N THR A 353 8.26 30.79 14.66
CA THR A 353 9.03 30.41 13.46
C THR A 353 9.34 28.90 13.41
N GLN A 354 9.22 28.21 14.54
CA GLN A 354 9.47 26.77 14.66
C GLN A 354 8.16 26.02 14.90
N ALA A 355 7.97 24.92 14.18
CA ALA A 355 6.90 23.99 14.46
C ALA A 355 7.19 23.25 15.77
N LEU A 356 6.17 23.05 16.60
CA LEU A 356 6.31 22.26 17.82
C LEU A 356 6.00 20.78 17.55
N PRO A 357 6.58 19.87 18.36
CA PRO A 357 6.13 18.49 18.39
C PRO A 357 4.64 18.41 18.70
N GLU A 358 3.97 17.44 18.09
CA GLU A 358 2.63 17.05 18.48
C GLU A 358 2.58 16.60 19.96
N LYS A 359 1.42 16.70 20.60
CA LYS A 359 1.21 16.25 21.99
C LYS A 359 0.78 14.79 22.08
N SER A 360 1.11 14.14 23.19
CA SER A 360 0.54 12.83 23.50
C SER A 360 -0.97 12.91 23.64
N CYS A 361 -1.68 11.86 23.23
CA CYS A 361 -3.10 11.72 23.49
C CYS A 361 -3.41 11.83 24.99
N ALA A 362 -2.52 11.34 25.86
CA ALA A 362 -2.66 11.48 27.31
C ALA A 362 -2.57 12.94 27.80
N GLU A 363 -2.10 13.87 26.98
CA GLU A 363 -1.94 15.29 27.28
C GLU A 363 -2.98 16.17 26.56
N LEU A 364 -3.80 15.58 25.69
CA LEU A 364 -4.81 16.29 24.94
C LEU A 364 -6.15 16.28 25.69
N PRO A 365 -6.82 17.45 25.82
CA PRO A 365 -8.13 17.50 26.43
C PRO A 365 -9.20 16.88 25.51
N ILE A 366 -10.34 16.48 26.07
CA ILE A 366 -11.48 15.96 25.30
C ILE A 366 -12.04 17.03 24.34
N THR A 367 -11.99 18.29 24.78
CA THR A 367 -12.43 19.48 24.04
C THR A 367 -11.39 20.57 24.21
N ALA A 368 -11.13 21.34 23.15
CA ALA A 368 -10.23 22.48 23.19
C ALA A 368 -10.94 23.75 22.63
N PRO A 369 -10.56 24.96 23.04
CA PRO A 369 -10.97 26.22 22.39
C PRO A 369 -10.51 26.29 20.93
N MET A 370 -11.23 27.00 20.02
CA MET A 370 -10.95 27.02 18.55
C MET A 370 -9.53 27.46 18.17
N ASP A 371 -8.90 28.26 19.03
CA ASP A 371 -7.57 28.82 18.91
C ASP A 371 -6.47 27.97 19.56
N ASP A 372 -6.82 26.86 20.23
CA ASP A 372 -5.83 25.91 20.74
C ASP A 372 -5.05 25.28 19.56
N PRO A 373 -3.71 25.43 19.54
CA PRO A 373 -2.89 24.98 18.42
C PRO A 373 -2.78 23.46 18.32
N TYR A 374 -2.97 22.73 19.42
CA TYR A 374 -2.92 21.26 19.45
C TYR A 374 -4.31 20.63 19.26
N GLY A 375 -5.37 21.39 19.55
CA GLY A 375 -6.74 20.91 19.44
C GLY A 375 -7.08 19.89 20.54
N ALA A 376 -8.08 19.05 20.26
CA ALA A 376 -8.59 18.06 21.20
C ALA A 376 -8.16 16.62 20.83
N ALA A 377 -8.22 15.70 21.79
CA ALA A 377 -7.94 14.28 21.57
C ALA A 377 -8.81 13.68 20.45
N LYS A 378 -10.07 14.11 20.34
CA LYS A 378 -11.03 13.68 19.29
C LYS A 378 -10.64 14.08 17.86
N GLU A 379 -9.71 15.01 17.71
CA GLU A 379 -9.21 15.51 16.42
C GLU A 379 -7.88 14.86 16.03
N ASN A 380 -7.20 14.24 17.00
CA ASN A 380 -5.80 13.86 16.88
C ASN A 380 -5.58 12.34 16.79
N GLY A 381 -6.59 11.60 16.34
CA GLY A 381 -6.48 10.14 16.23
C GLY A 381 -6.39 9.43 17.57
N CYS A 382 -6.82 10.07 18.67
CA CYS A 382 -6.81 9.47 20.01
C CYS A 382 -8.12 8.75 20.36
N TYR A 383 -9.10 8.81 19.45
CA TYR A 383 -10.44 8.25 19.57
C TYR A 383 -10.76 7.43 18.32
N PRO A 384 -11.62 6.41 18.41
CA PRO A 384 -12.16 5.78 17.21
C PRO A 384 -12.91 6.84 16.37
N LEU A 385 -12.90 6.70 15.04
CA LEU A 385 -13.56 7.60 14.12
C LEU A 385 -15.05 7.74 14.44
N SER A 386 -15.71 6.65 14.86
CA SER A 386 -17.09 6.64 15.33
C SER A 386 -17.37 7.52 16.56
N GLN A 387 -16.34 7.96 17.29
CA GLN A 387 -16.43 8.88 18.43
C GLN A 387 -15.66 10.19 18.20
N SER A 388 -15.12 10.39 16.99
CA SER A 388 -14.44 11.62 16.58
C SER A 388 -15.43 12.78 16.37
N ARG A 389 -14.91 13.99 16.09
CA ARG A 389 -15.73 15.15 15.74
C ARG A 389 -16.65 14.94 14.53
N ARG A 390 -16.28 14.09 13.57
CA ARG A 390 -17.16 13.73 12.44
C ARG A 390 -18.48 13.14 12.94
N ALA A 391 -18.43 12.28 13.95
CA ALA A 391 -19.63 11.70 14.55
C ALA A 391 -20.49 12.74 15.29
N ALA A 392 -19.87 13.81 15.77
CA ALA A 392 -20.55 14.93 16.43
C ALA A 392 -21.08 16.01 15.47
N GLY A 393 -20.78 15.92 14.17
CA GLY A 393 -21.16 16.95 13.18
C GLY A 393 -20.45 18.29 13.37
N GLU A 394 -19.33 18.32 14.10
CA GLU A 394 -18.60 19.55 14.39
C GLU A 394 -17.71 19.95 13.20
N PRO A 395 -17.58 21.27 12.90
CA PRO A 395 -16.74 21.72 11.80
C PRO A 395 -15.28 21.34 12.04
N ALA A 396 -14.63 20.85 10.98
CA ALA A 396 -13.24 20.47 11.03
C ALA A 396 -12.34 21.67 11.33
N ARG A 397 -11.42 21.50 12.28
CA ARG A 397 -10.27 22.39 12.38
C ARG A 397 -9.26 22.00 11.32
N ARG A 398 -8.64 23.00 10.71
CA ARG A 398 -7.55 22.77 9.76
C ARG A 398 -6.24 22.53 10.50
N ILE A 399 -6.17 21.42 11.22
CA ILE A 399 -4.89 20.81 11.61
C ILE A 399 -4.58 19.89 10.44
N VAL A 400 -3.72 20.34 9.52
CA VAL A 400 -3.28 19.48 8.40
C VAL A 400 -1.97 18.86 8.85
N PRO A 401 -1.98 17.63 9.39
CA PRO A 401 -0.76 16.88 9.48
C PRO A 401 -0.16 16.77 8.08
N LYS A 402 1.08 17.21 7.93
CA LYS A 402 1.99 16.96 6.82
C LYS A 402 2.51 15.52 6.83
N VAL A 403 1.99 14.64 7.71
CA VAL A 403 2.15 13.21 7.54
C VAL A 403 1.39 12.78 6.30
N ARG A 404 2.14 12.32 5.29
CA ARG A 404 1.56 11.83 4.05
C ARG A 404 1.65 10.32 4.04
N LEU A 405 0.57 9.69 3.65
CA LEU A 405 0.66 8.35 3.11
C LEU A 405 1.31 8.51 1.72
N PRO A 406 2.40 7.80 1.41
CA PRO A 406 2.99 7.84 0.06
C PRO A 406 2.06 7.25 -1.02
N TYR A 407 0.88 6.77 -0.63
CA TYR A 407 -0.04 5.93 -1.37
C TYR A 407 -0.95 6.70 -2.36
N GLY A 408 -0.51 7.84 -2.89
CA GLY A 408 -1.20 8.54 -3.99
C GLY A 408 -1.16 7.74 -5.30
N ASP A 409 -0.10 6.96 -5.47
CA ASP A 409 0.03 5.83 -6.38
C ASP A 409 0.37 4.64 -5.46
N GLU A 410 -0.35 3.51 -5.50
CA GLU A 410 -0.11 2.40 -4.57
C GLU A 410 1.38 1.98 -4.59
N PRO A 411 2.07 1.87 -3.44
CA PRO A 411 3.45 1.41 -3.43
C PRO A 411 3.45 -0.04 -3.89
N LEU A 412 4.04 -0.24 -5.05
CA LEU A 412 4.14 -1.54 -5.69
C LEU A 412 4.76 -2.55 -4.71
N VAL A 413 4.12 -3.70 -4.56
CA VAL A 413 4.71 -4.83 -3.83
C VAL A 413 5.82 -5.39 -4.70
N ARG A 414 7.04 -5.53 -4.20
CA ARG A 414 8.08 -6.17 -5.03
C ARG A 414 7.94 -7.67 -4.97
N HIS A 415 7.75 -8.26 -6.14
CA HIS A 415 8.10 -9.64 -6.38
C HIS A 415 9.59 -9.68 -6.75
N ILE A 416 10.43 -10.28 -5.90
CA ILE A 416 11.76 -10.70 -6.36
C ILE A 416 11.52 -12.03 -7.08
N PHE A 417 11.58 -11.97 -8.41
CA PHE A 417 11.62 -13.15 -9.25
C PHE A 417 12.97 -13.83 -9.02
N ASP A 418 12.92 -15.02 -8.43
CA ASP A 418 13.99 -16.02 -8.53
C ASP A 418 13.80 -16.84 -9.80
#